data_AF-A0A0F9Q638-F1
#
_entry.id   AF-A0A0F9Q638-F1
#
_cell.length_a   1.000
_cell.length_b   1.000
_cell.length_c   1.000
_cell.angle_alpha   90.00
_cell.angle_beta   90.00
_cell.angle_gamma   90.00
#
_symmetry.space_group_name_H-M   'P 1'
#
loop_
_entity.id
_entity.type
_entity.pdbx_description
1 polymer ?
#
loop_
_entity_poly.entity_id
_entity_poly.type
_entity_poly.pdbx_seq_one_letter_code
_entity_poly.pdbx_strand_id
1 'polypeptide(L)'
;MRIGILDVNVKTGKLGQCWVCKQVIEVKELHTVVIMRYGKFQQAAFKVAAAQGRARTKKAGLKYRRLHLKDCLAVWLIAIHHYRTEARRERKGRPKGSGQLPQMSTEDRLIRRKLVRRRAATLRLIMSEEDDQRLVVLVGRLKQLSAQTKVDVIEDMARRSEKNKRLLNQKIKRAEELTYGHR
;
A
#
# COMPACT_ATOMS: atom_id res chain seq x y z
N MET A 1 -13.18 8.94 7.96
CA MET A 1 -12.04 9.04 7.01
C MET A 1 -11.71 10.50 6.80
N ARG A 2 -10.46 10.94 7.00
CA ARG A 2 -10.08 12.34 6.71
C ARG A 2 -9.84 12.52 5.20
N ILE A 3 -10.68 13.31 4.53
CA ILE A 3 -10.60 13.54 3.08
C ILE A 3 -9.55 14.62 2.74
N GLY A 4 -9.52 15.68 3.55
CA GLY A 4 -8.58 16.79 3.48
C GLY A 4 -8.89 17.78 4.60
N ILE A 5 -8.23 18.93 4.59
CA ILE A 5 -8.64 20.09 5.39
C ILE A 5 -9.41 21.04 4.47
N LEU A 6 -10.60 21.45 4.91
CA LEU A 6 -11.42 22.43 4.23
C LEU A 6 -11.10 23.81 4.80
N ASP A 7 -10.87 24.78 3.93
CA ASP A 7 -10.67 26.17 4.27
C ASP A 7 -11.61 27.03 3.41
N VAL A 8 -12.56 27.70 4.04
CA VAL A 8 -13.49 28.62 3.37
C VAL A 8 -12.80 29.97 3.27
N ASN A 9 -12.77 30.54 2.07
CA ASN A 9 -11.98 31.73 1.79
C ASN A 9 -12.69 32.63 0.79
N VAL A 10 -12.40 33.92 0.83
CA VAL A 10 -12.87 34.89 -0.15
C VAL A 10 -11.81 35.02 -1.23
N LYS A 11 -12.21 35.01 -2.50
CA LYS A 11 -11.24 35.07 -3.59
C LYS A 11 -10.60 36.46 -3.67
N THR A 12 -9.29 36.51 -3.49
CA THR A 12 -8.50 37.73 -3.69
C THR A 12 -7.58 37.61 -4.91
N GLY A 13 -7.25 38.75 -5.50
CA GLY A 13 -6.35 38.87 -6.66
C GLY A 13 -6.99 38.42 -7.97
N LYS A 14 -6.31 37.55 -8.73
CA LYS A 14 -6.77 37.05 -10.03
C LYS A 14 -7.98 36.11 -9.90
N LEU A 15 -8.75 35.92 -10.97
CA LEU A 15 -9.83 34.93 -11.05
C LEU A 15 -9.35 33.52 -10.67
N GLY A 16 -10.23 32.76 -10.03
CA GLY A 16 -10.01 31.34 -9.73
C GLY A 16 -10.73 30.45 -10.72
N GLN A 17 -10.40 29.16 -10.73
CA GLN A 17 -11.17 28.16 -11.46
C GLN A 17 -11.61 27.07 -10.50
N CYS A 18 -12.88 26.69 -10.56
CA CYS A 18 -13.41 25.57 -9.82
C CYS A 18 -12.93 24.25 -10.43
N TRP A 19 -12.46 23.33 -9.59
CA TRP A 19 -11.94 22.06 -10.06
C TRP A 19 -13.05 21.11 -10.54
N VAL A 20 -14.28 21.23 -10.01
CA VAL A 20 -15.42 20.37 -10.34
C VAL A 20 -16.10 20.84 -11.63
N CYS A 21 -16.75 22.01 -11.61
CA CYS A 21 -17.54 22.49 -12.76
C CYS A 21 -16.68 23.21 -13.83
N LYS A 22 -15.39 23.45 -13.58
CA LYS A 22 -14.46 24.19 -14.46
C LYS A 22 -14.81 25.65 -14.71
N GLN A 23 -15.90 26.15 -14.13
CA GLN A 23 -16.28 27.55 -14.20
C GLN A 23 -15.37 28.43 -13.35
N VAL A 24 -15.42 29.73 -13.64
CA VAL A 24 -14.64 30.77 -12.97
C VAL A 24 -15.18 30.99 -11.55
N ILE A 25 -14.28 31.31 -10.63
CA ILE A 25 -14.59 31.84 -9.30
C ILE A 25 -14.13 33.29 -9.31
N GLU A 26 -15.09 34.20 -9.18
CA GLU A 26 -14.86 35.64 -9.31
C GLU A 26 -14.09 36.21 -8.11
N VAL A 27 -13.50 37.39 -8.29
CA VAL A 27 -12.87 38.12 -7.20
C VAL A 27 -13.95 38.56 -6.22
N LYS A 28 -13.69 38.44 -4.91
CA LYS A 28 -14.64 38.62 -3.80
C LYS A 28 -15.69 37.52 -3.63
N GLU A 29 -15.69 36.49 -4.47
CA GLU A 29 -16.57 35.33 -4.29
C GLU A 29 -16.09 34.40 -3.18
N LEU A 30 -17.02 33.89 -2.37
CA LEU A 30 -16.76 32.84 -1.39
C LEU A 30 -16.52 31.50 -2.08
N HIS A 31 -15.44 30.84 -1.70
CA HIS A 31 -15.08 29.54 -2.25
C HIS A 31 -14.42 28.66 -1.19
N THR A 32 -14.32 27.37 -1.47
CA THR A 32 -13.62 26.42 -0.61
C THR A 32 -12.30 25.99 -1.25
N VAL A 33 -11.26 25.93 -0.42
CA VAL A 33 -9.99 25.29 -0.77
C VAL A 33 -9.85 23.99 0.01
N VAL A 34 -9.75 22.88 -0.70
CA VAL A 34 -9.53 21.57 -0.09
C VAL A 34 -8.07 21.17 -0.18
N ILE A 35 -7.40 21.07 0.95
CA ILE A 35 -6.01 20.63 1.05
C ILE A 35 -6.00 19.11 1.12
N MET A 36 -5.58 18.44 0.03
CA MET A 36 -5.69 16.98 -0.11
C MET A 36 -4.53 16.21 0.54
N ARG A 37 -3.36 16.84 0.67
CA ARG A 37 -2.21 16.27 1.38
C ARG A 37 -1.81 17.21 2.51
N TYR A 38 -1.92 16.70 3.72
CA TYR A 38 -1.56 17.42 4.94
C TYR A 38 -0.89 16.44 5.90
N GLY A 39 0.33 16.74 6.32
CA GLY A 39 1.10 15.89 7.23
C GLY A 39 2.39 16.57 7.69
N LYS A 40 3.03 16.00 8.73
CA LYS A 40 4.24 16.55 9.37
C LYS A 40 5.38 16.81 8.37
N PHE A 41 5.59 15.89 7.42
CA PHE A 41 6.63 16.03 6.40
C PHE A 41 6.40 17.24 5.46
N GLN A 42 5.15 17.51 5.09
CA GLN A 42 4.84 18.64 4.21
C GLN A 42 4.87 19.98 4.95
N GLN A 43 4.52 19.99 6.24
CA GLN A 43 4.76 21.14 7.10
C GLN A 43 6.26 21.46 7.21
N ALA A 44 7.11 20.44 7.35
CA ALA A 44 8.56 20.61 7.35
C ALA A 44 9.08 21.11 5.99
N ALA A 45 8.63 20.52 4.88
CA ALA A 45 8.98 20.97 3.53
C ALA A 45 8.54 22.41 3.26
N PHE A 46 7.37 22.82 3.75
CA PHE A 46 6.90 24.21 3.68
C PHE A 46 7.83 25.17 4.45
N LYS A 47 8.23 24.81 5.68
CA LYS A 47 9.16 25.63 6.48
C LYS A 47 10.48 25.85 5.73
N VAL A 48 11.02 24.81 5.11
CA VAL A 48 12.25 24.91 4.30
C VAL A 48 12.04 25.79 3.07
N ALA A 49 10.94 25.62 2.34
CA ALA A 49 10.63 26.44 1.16
C ALA A 49 10.35 27.92 1.51
N ALA A 50 9.79 28.19 2.68
CA ALA A 50 9.57 29.53 3.21
C ALA A 50 10.90 30.20 3.60
N ALA A 51 11.80 29.46 4.27
CA ALA A 51 13.15 29.93 4.57
C ALA A 51 13.96 30.28 3.30
N GLN A 52 13.72 29.57 2.19
CA GLN A 52 14.32 29.86 0.88
C GLN A 52 13.59 30.97 0.08
N GLY A 53 12.59 31.64 0.65
CA GLY A 53 11.82 32.70 -0.03
C GLY A 53 10.91 32.22 -1.17
N ARG A 54 10.82 30.91 -1.41
CA ARG A 54 10.05 30.30 -2.50
C ARG A 54 8.56 30.13 -2.15
N ALA A 55 8.20 30.22 -0.89
CA ALA A 55 6.83 30.04 -0.42
C ALA A 55 6.18 31.36 0.03
N ARG A 56 5.39 31.98 -0.86
CA ARG A 56 4.70 33.27 -0.59
C ARG A 56 3.42 33.16 0.24
N THR A 57 2.85 31.96 0.41
CA THR A 57 1.60 31.75 1.19
C THR A 57 1.67 30.46 1.97
N LYS A 58 0.93 30.34 3.09
CA LYS A 58 0.80 29.10 3.89
C LYS A 58 0.32 27.87 3.08
N LYS A 59 -0.12 28.08 1.83
CA LYS A 59 -0.62 27.07 0.89
C LYS A 59 0.41 26.68 -0.18
N ALA A 60 1.55 27.38 -0.26
CA ALA A 60 2.60 27.08 -1.23
C ALA A 60 3.19 25.69 -0.98
N GLY A 61 3.33 24.89 -2.04
CA GLY A 61 3.77 23.49 -1.95
C GLY A 61 2.71 22.48 -1.49
N LEU A 62 1.52 22.92 -1.05
CA LEU A 62 0.42 22.01 -0.75
C LEU A 62 -0.37 21.68 -2.01
N LYS A 63 -0.73 20.40 -2.17
CA LYS A 63 -1.67 19.98 -3.23
C LYS A 63 -3.09 20.31 -2.77
N TYR A 64 -3.65 21.40 -3.27
CA TYR A 64 -5.01 21.82 -2.97
C TYR A 64 -5.91 21.81 -4.22
N ARG A 65 -7.23 21.82 -3.99
CA ARG A 65 -8.25 22.01 -5.03
C ARG A 65 -9.16 23.16 -4.61
N ARG A 66 -9.50 24.02 -5.57
CA ARG A 66 -10.43 25.13 -5.36
C ARG A 66 -11.81 24.73 -5.89
N LEU A 67 -12.85 24.98 -5.12
CA LEU A 67 -14.22 24.59 -5.42
C LEU A 67 -15.17 25.74 -5.12
N HIS A 68 -16.23 25.91 -5.90
CA HIS A 68 -17.38 26.69 -5.46
C HIS A 68 -17.92 26.11 -4.15
N LEU A 69 -18.32 27.00 -3.25
CA LEU A 69 -18.87 26.60 -1.96
C LEU A 69 -20.23 25.90 -2.14
N LYS A 70 -21.09 26.48 -2.97
CA LYS A 70 -22.40 25.93 -3.35
C LYS A 70 -22.22 24.78 -4.35
N ASP A 71 -22.90 23.67 -4.10
CA ASP A 71 -23.02 22.46 -4.92
C ASP A 71 -21.72 21.68 -5.22
N CYS A 72 -20.68 22.34 -5.73
CA CYS A 72 -19.40 21.72 -6.12
C CYS A 72 -18.68 21.06 -4.95
N LEU A 73 -18.73 21.66 -3.75
CA LEU A 73 -18.12 21.07 -2.56
C LEU A 73 -18.80 19.74 -2.19
N ALA A 74 -20.13 19.70 -2.17
CA ALA A 74 -20.90 18.51 -1.83
C ALA A 74 -20.64 17.38 -2.83
N VAL A 75 -20.72 17.68 -4.13
CA VAL A 75 -20.42 16.72 -5.21
C VAL A 75 -19.01 16.15 -5.06
N TRP A 76 -18.02 17.00 -4.80
CA TRP A 76 -16.64 16.58 -4.62
C TRP A 76 -16.45 15.67 -3.39
N LEU A 77 -17.09 15.99 -2.27
CA LEU A 77 -17.01 15.20 -1.04
C LEU A 77 -17.60 13.80 -1.24
N ILE A 78 -18.76 13.69 -1.90
CA ILE A 78 -19.41 12.42 -2.22
C ILE A 78 -18.50 11.60 -3.15
N ALA A 79 -18.04 12.19 -4.26
CA ALA A 79 -17.20 11.50 -5.24
C ALA A 79 -15.90 10.97 -4.62
N ILE A 80 -15.20 11.78 -3.80
CA ILE A 80 -13.97 11.35 -3.13
C ILE A 80 -14.24 10.35 -2.02
N HIS A 81 -15.36 10.45 -1.32
CA HIS A 81 -15.77 9.43 -0.36
C HIS A 81 -15.92 8.08 -1.06
N HIS A 82 -16.73 8.01 -2.13
CA HIS A 82 -16.91 6.79 -2.91
C HIS A 82 -15.59 6.27 -3.47
N TYR A 83 -14.81 7.11 -4.17
CA TYR A 83 -13.52 6.68 -4.72
C TYR A 83 -12.59 6.08 -3.66
N ARG A 84 -12.47 6.72 -2.49
CA ARG A 84 -11.61 6.20 -1.42
C ARG A 84 -12.19 4.99 -0.71
N THR A 85 -13.52 4.89 -0.61
CA THR A 85 -14.21 3.73 -0.04
C THR A 85 -14.08 2.54 -0.98
N GLU A 86 -14.26 2.71 -2.28
CA GLU A 86 -14.04 1.67 -3.30
C GLU A 86 -12.56 1.28 -3.40
N ALA A 87 -11.63 2.25 -3.49
CA ALA A 87 -10.21 1.95 -3.43
C ALA A 87 -9.79 1.27 -2.12
N ARG A 88 -10.50 1.54 -1.01
CA ARG A 88 -10.32 0.79 0.24
C ARG A 88 -10.95 -0.59 0.16
N ARG A 89 -12.13 -0.78 -0.44
CA ARG A 89 -12.77 -2.10 -0.64
C ARG A 89 -11.90 -3.00 -1.50
N GLU A 90 -11.36 -2.48 -2.60
CA GLU A 90 -10.38 -3.17 -3.46
C GLU A 90 -9.09 -3.56 -2.71
N ARG A 91 -8.67 -2.75 -1.73
CA ARG A 91 -7.46 -2.98 -0.92
C ARG A 91 -7.70 -3.73 0.38
N LYS A 92 -8.92 -3.74 0.93
CA LYS A 92 -9.28 -4.38 2.21
C LYS A 92 -9.40 -5.88 1.98
N GLY A 93 -8.27 -6.56 2.07
CA GLY A 93 -8.19 -8.02 2.03
C GLY A 93 -7.10 -8.55 1.10
N ARG A 94 -6.62 -7.72 0.16
CA ARG A 94 -5.50 -8.09 -0.70
C ARG A 94 -4.19 -7.66 -0.02
N PRO A 95 -3.28 -8.61 0.30
CA PRO A 95 -1.96 -8.27 0.79
C PRO A 95 -1.25 -7.28 -0.14
N LYS A 96 -0.40 -6.42 0.42
CA LYS A 96 0.41 -5.47 -0.34
C LYS A 96 1.22 -6.21 -1.42
N GLY A 97 1.32 -5.64 -2.63
CA GLY A 97 2.00 -6.25 -3.78
C GLY A 97 1.13 -7.18 -4.63
N SER A 98 -0.03 -7.62 -4.14
CA SER A 98 -0.91 -8.55 -4.88
C SER A 98 -1.40 -8.06 -6.25
N GLY A 99 -1.42 -6.74 -6.52
CA GLY A 99 -1.70 -6.16 -7.84
C GLY A 99 -0.52 -6.16 -8.82
N GLN A 100 0.67 -6.57 -8.37
CA GLN A 100 1.89 -6.73 -9.18
C GLN A 100 2.01 -8.12 -9.80
N LEU A 101 1.07 -9.02 -9.50
CA LEU A 101 1.05 -10.34 -10.09
C LEU A 101 0.65 -10.24 -11.57
N PRO A 102 1.34 -10.96 -12.47
CA PRO A 102 0.94 -11.00 -13.87
C PRO A 102 -0.52 -11.48 -13.99
N GLN A 103 -1.19 -11.01 -15.04
CA GLN A 103 -2.52 -11.52 -15.37
C GLN A 103 -2.37 -12.98 -15.75
N MET A 104 -3.02 -13.87 -15.00
CA MET A 104 -2.97 -15.32 -15.19
C MET A 104 -4.37 -15.82 -15.54
N SER A 105 -4.41 -16.88 -16.36
CA SER A 105 -5.61 -17.66 -16.62
C SER A 105 -6.25 -18.16 -15.30
N THR A 106 -7.53 -18.51 -15.34
CA THR A 106 -8.26 -19.06 -14.18
C THR A 106 -7.63 -20.36 -13.69
N GLU A 107 -7.18 -21.21 -14.60
CA GLU A 107 -6.54 -22.50 -14.31
C GLU A 107 -5.17 -22.33 -13.65
N ASP A 108 -4.29 -21.50 -14.22
CA ASP A 108 -2.96 -21.23 -13.65
C ASP A 108 -3.08 -20.59 -12.26
N ARG A 109 -4.10 -19.74 -12.07
CA ARG A 109 -4.41 -19.14 -10.77
C ARG A 109 -4.81 -20.18 -9.74
N LEU A 110 -5.58 -21.20 -10.13
CA LEU A 110 -5.95 -22.31 -9.25
C LEU A 110 -4.73 -23.17 -8.89
N ILE A 111 -3.90 -23.51 -9.87
CA ILE A 111 -2.65 -24.27 -9.66
C ILE A 111 -1.74 -23.53 -8.68
N ARG A 112 -1.51 -22.23 -8.92
CA ARG A 112 -0.72 -21.39 -8.03
C ARG A 112 -1.30 -21.33 -6.62
N ARG A 113 -2.62 -21.17 -6.46
CA ARG A 113 -3.28 -21.20 -5.13
C ARG A 113 -3.05 -22.53 -4.41
N LYS A 114 -3.14 -23.66 -5.10
CA LYS A 114 -2.85 -25.00 -4.55
C LYS A 114 -1.40 -25.09 -4.08
N LEU A 115 -0.44 -24.65 -4.90
CA LEU A 115 0.99 -24.66 -4.56
C LEU A 115 1.30 -23.75 -3.35
N VAL A 116 0.76 -22.53 -3.32
CA VAL A 116 0.93 -21.59 -2.20
C VAL A 116 0.38 -22.17 -0.90
N ARG A 117 -0.80 -22.81 -0.94
CA ARG A 117 -1.40 -23.47 0.24
C ARG A 117 -0.55 -24.64 0.72
N ARG A 118 -0.06 -25.49 -0.19
CA ARG A 118 0.84 -26.60 0.13
C ARG A 118 2.15 -26.09 0.75
N ARG A 119 2.77 -25.07 0.17
CA ARG A 119 3.97 -24.42 0.70
C ARG A 119 3.72 -23.88 2.11
N ALA A 120 2.61 -23.18 2.34
CA ALA A 120 2.25 -22.67 3.65
C ALA A 120 2.03 -23.78 4.69
N ALA A 121 1.41 -24.90 4.30
CA ALA A 121 1.23 -26.07 5.17
C ALA A 121 2.58 -26.70 5.53
N THR A 122 3.46 -26.93 4.56
CA THR A 122 4.82 -27.46 4.81
C THR A 122 5.61 -26.56 5.75
N LEU A 123 5.51 -25.23 5.60
CA LEU A 123 6.18 -24.29 6.49
C LEU A 123 5.66 -24.34 7.93
N ARG A 124 4.36 -24.59 8.15
CA ARG A 124 3.82 -24.80 9.50
C ARG A 124 4.34 -26.09 10.11
N LEU A 125 4.42 -27.17 9.32
CA LEU A 125 4.98 -28.44 9.76
C LEU A 125 6.44 -28.29 10.18
N ILE A 126 7.28 -27.64 9.36
CA ILE A 126 8.67 -27.34 9.71
C ILE A 126 8.76 -26.58 11.04
N MET A 127 7.89 -25.59 11.25
CA MET A 127 7.89 -24.80 12.48
C MET A 127 7.53 -25.63 13.72
N SER A 128 6.67 -26.64 13.60
CA SER A 128 6.30 -27.54 14.70
C SER A 128 7.19 -28.77 14.84
N GLU A 129 8.00 -29.10 13.84
CA GLU A 129 8.75 -30.36 13.80
C GLU A 129 10.02 -30.32 14.65
N GLU A 130 10.23 -31.32 15.50
CA GLU A 130 11.42 -31.43 16.37
C GLU A 130 12.35 -32.58 15.96
N ASP A 131 11.84 -33.57 15.21
CA ASP A 131 12.61 -34.68 14.67
C ASP A 131 13.42 -34.24 13.43
N ASP A 132 14.73 -34.45 13.52
CA ASP A 132 15.73 -34.10 12.51
C ASP A 132 15.56 -34.83 11.17
N GLN A 133 15.25 -36.13 11.20
CA GLN A 133 15.06 -36.89 9.96
C GLN A 133 13.83 -36.41 9.21
N ARG A 134 12.77 -36.15 9.96
CA ARG A 134 11.51 -35.62 9.42
C ARG A 134 11.65 -34.17 8.95
N LEU A 135 12.47 -33.38 9.63
CA LEU A 135 12.78 -32.00 9.23
C LEU A 135 13.47 -31.96 7.85
N VAL A 136 14.44 -32.85 7.60
CA VAL A 136 15.11 -32.99 6.29
C VAL A 136 14.10 -33.25 5.17
N VAL A 137 13.18 -34.20 5.37
CA VAL A 137 12.14 -34.53 4.38
C VAL A 137 11.24 -33.32 4.11
N LEU A 138 10.82 -32.60 5.15
CA LEU A 138 9.95 -31.43 5.01
C LEU A 138 10.64 -30.26 4.30
N VAL A 139 11.93 -30.03 4.55
CA VAL A 139 12.73 -29.02 3.85
C VAL A 139 12.96 -29.41 2.40
N GLY A 140 13.23 -30.68 2.10
CA GLY A 140 13.31 -31.19 0.72
C GLY A 140 11.99 -30.97 -0.05
N ARG A 141 10.86 -31.29 0.58
CA ARG A 141 9.52 -31.03 0.02
C ARG A 141 9.28 -29.54 -0.22
N LEU A 142 9.75 -28.67 0.67
CA LEU A 142 9.65 -27.22 0.51
C LEU A 142 10.44 -26.73 -0.73
N LYS A 143 11.65 -27.26 -0.96
CA LYS A 143 12.48 -26.95 -2.14
C LYS A 143 11.78 -27.38 -3.44
N GLN A 144 11.26 -28.60 -3.48
CA GLN A 144 10.49 -29.10 -4.64
C GLN A 144 9.27 -28.23 -4.96
N LEU A 145 8.48 -27.85 -3.95
CA LEU A 145 7.32 -26.97 -4.14
C LEU A 145 7.73 -25.58 -4.65
N SER A 146 8.88 -25.07 -4.20
CA SER A 146 9.39 -23.77 -4.66
C SER A 146 9.80 -23.84 -6.13
N ALA A 147 10.46 -24.91 -6.57
CA ALA A 147 10.83 -25.14 -7.97
C ALA A 147 9.62 -25.25 -8.92
N GLN A 148 8.48 -25.74 -8.45
CA GLN A 148 7.24 -25.84 -9.24
C GLN A 148 6.52 -24.48 -9.40
N THR A 149 6.91 -23.45 -8.66
CA THR A 149 6.21 -22.17 -8.66
C THR A 149 6.87 -21.20 -9.64
N LYS A 150 6.40 -21.15 -10.90
CA LYS A 150 6.94 -20.24 -11.95
C LYS A 150 6.86 -18.74 -11.61
N VAL A 151 5.91 -18.36 -10.73
CA VAL A 151 5.73 -16.97 -10.28
C VAL A 151 5.90 -16.93 -8.78
N ASP A 152 6.95 -16.24 -8.32
CA ASP A 152 7.31 -16.20 -6.92
C ASP A 152 6.18 -15.67 -6.02
N VAL A 153 6.19 -16.16 -4.78
CA VAL A 153 5.34 -15.59 -3.74
C VAL A 153 5.94 -14.24 -3.38
N ILE A 154 5.22 -13.17 -3.68
CA ILE A 154 5.61 -11.80 -3.31
C ILE A 154 5.95 -11.78 -1.81
N GLU A 155 7.17 -11.38 -1.47
CA GLU A 155 7.70 -11.38 -0.10
C GLU A 155 6.82 -10.59 0.87
N ASP A 156 6.25 -9.48 0.37
CA ASP A 156 5.33 -8.61 1.10
C ASP A 156 4.02 -9.33 1.52
N MET A 157 3.69 -10.46 0.88
CA MET A 157 2.57 -11.36 1.23
C MET A 157 2.98 -12.48 2.20
N ALA A 158 4.27 -12.77 2.34
CA ALA A 158 4.83 -13.82 3.19
C ALA A 158 5.24 -13.27 4.58
N ARG A 159 4.47 -12.31 5.12
CA ARG A 159 4.77 -11.68 6.40
C ARG A 159 4.75 -12.70 7.54
N ARG A 160 5.88 -12.81 8.24
CA ARG A 160 6.05 -13.55 9.49
C ARG A 160 6.66 -12.63 10.54
N SER A 161 6.37 -12.89 11.81
CA SER A 161 7.08 -12.22 12.91
C SER A 161 8.58 -12.51 12.82
N GLU A 162 9.40 -11.58 13.29
CA GLU A 162 10.86 -11.71 13.19
C GLU A 162 11.38 -12.95 13.93
N LYS A 163 10.77 -13.27 15.09
CA LYS A 163 11.02 -14.51 15.84
C LYS A 163 10.79 -15.76 14.99
N ASN A 164 9.69 -15.82 14.25
CA ASN A 164 9.36 -16.98 13.42
C ASN A 164 10.26 -17.10 12.20
N LYS A 165 10.74 -15.99 11.63
CA LYS A 165 11.73 -16.03 10.56
C LYS A 165 13.05 -16.63 11.03
N ARG A 166 13.55 -16.17 12.18
CA ARG A 166 14.80 -16.68 12.78
C ARG A 166 14.71 -18.18 13.06
N LEU A 167 13.64 -18.62 13.70
CA LEU A 167 13.41 -20.04 13.99
C LEU A 167 13.32 -20.88 12.72
N LEU A 168 12.58 -20.41 11.71
CA LEU A 168 12.48 -21.10 10.42
C LEU A 168 13.84 -21.26 9.74
N ASN A 169 14.65 -20.19 9.72
CA ASN A 169 15.98 -20.22 9.12
C ASN A 169 16.92 -21.17 9.87
N GLN A 170 16.86 -21.19 11.21
CA GLN A 170 17.64 -22.14 12.02
C GLN A 170 17.27 -23.59 11.68
N LYS A 171 15.97 -23.90 11.58
CA LYS A 171 15.51 -25.25 11.23
C LYS A 171 15.88 -25.66 9.81
N ILE A 172 15.79 -24.75 8.85
CA ILE A 172 16.24 -25.01 7.47
C ILE A 172 17.75 -25.27 7.44
N LYS A 173 18.54 -24.43 8.14
CA LYS A 173 19.99 -24.59 8.26
C LYS A 173 20.36 -25.93 8.89
N ARG A 174 19.71 -26.31 9.98
CA ARG A 174 19.90 -27.62 10.65
C ARG A 174 19.63 -28.78 9.68
N ALA A 175 18.53 -28.73 8.94
CA ALA A 175 18.21 -29.74 7.93
C ALA A 175 19.27 -29.80 6.81
N GLU A 176 19.78 -28.65 6.36
CA GLU A 176 20.82 -28.59 5.33
C GLU A 176 22.16 -29.15 5.84
N GLU A 177 22.55 -28.84 7.07
CA GLU A 177 23.73 -29.39 7.73
C GLU A 177 23.65 -30.92 7.84
N LEU A 178 22.48 -31.46 8.20
CA LEU A 178 22.22 -32.90 8.27
C LEU A 178 22.21 -33.59 6.90
N THR A 179 21.84 -32.86 5.84
CA THR A 179 21.76 -33.41 4.47
C THR A 179 23.12 -33.38 3.76
N TYR A 180 23.92 -32.34 4.00
CA TYR A 180 25.15 -32.08 3.26
C TYR A 180 26.44 -32.27 4.06
N GLY A 181 26.37 -32.54 5.38
CA GLY A 181 27.44 -33.02 6.24
C GLY A 181 28.81 -32.33 6.09
N HIS A 182 29.17 -31.46 7.05
CA HIS A 182 30.52 -30.95 7.30
C HIS A 182 31.43 -30.75 6.07
N ARG A 183 31.40 -29.56 5.48
CA ARG A 183 32.63 -28.91 4.99
C ARG A 183 32.92 -27.70 5.86
#